data_AF-A0A165YKG3-F1
#
_entry.id   AF-A0A165YKG3-F1
#
_cell.length_a   1.000
_cell.length_b   1.000
_cell.length_c   1.000
_cell.angle_alpha   90.00
_cell.angle_beta   90.00
_cell.angle_gamma   90.00
#
_symmetry.space_group_name_H-M   'P 1'
#
loop_
_entity.id
_entity.type
_entity.pdbx_description
1 polymer ?
#
loop_
_entity_poly.entity_id
_entity_poly.type
_entity_poly.pdbx_seq_one_letter_code
_entity_poly.pdbx_strand_id
1 'polypeptide(L)' 'LRNTSTEHKTAVLLLVCLEAAITEVEEIFNIKVITVVTDSSGGCCKAHCNLLNKYLYFVVINCYTHQVHFCIISGHPIFI' A
#
# COMPACT_ATOMS: atom_id res chain seq x y z
N LEU A 1 20.65 0.08 -11.47
CA LEU A 1 19.87 -0.77 -10.54
C LEU A 1 20.29 -0.41 -9.11
N ARG A 2 19.47 0.32 -8.35
CA ARG A 2 19.69 0.47 -6.89
C ARG A 2 19.07 -0.74 -6.21
N ASN A 3 19.90 -1.68 -5.75
CA ASN A 3 19.45 -2.75 -4.86
C ASN A 3 19.04 -2.11 -3.53
N THR A 4 17.74 -1.92 -3.31
CA THR A 4 17.16 -1.49 -2.02
C THR A 4 17.00 -2.66 -1.04
N SER A 5 17.75 -3.75 -1.24
CA SER A 5 17.65 -4.99 -0.44
C SER A 5 18.16 -4.83 1.00
N THR A 6 18.89 -3.75 1.30
CA THR A 6 19.45 -3.48 2.64
C THR A 6 18.57 -2.57 3.48
N GLU A 7 17.58 -1.89 2.89
CA GLU A 7 16.58 -1.19 3.67
C GLU A 7 15.61 -2.24 4.22
N HIS A 8 15.56 -2.37 5.54
CA HIS A 8 14.63 -3.27 6.23
C HIS A 8 13.20 -2.72 6.10
N LYS A 9 12.65 -2.73 4.86
CA LYS A 9 11.29 -2.32 4.47
C LYS A 9 10.29 -3.30 5.07
N THR A 10 10.15 -3.20 6.37
CA THR A 10 9.24 -4.00 7.16
C THR A 10 7.85 -3.41 6.98
N ALA A 11 6.82 -4.26 6.95
CA ALA A 11 5.42 -3.82 6.87
C ALA A 11 5.06 -2.72 7.90
N VAL A 12 5.73 -2.74 9.06
CA VAL A 12 5.57 -1.74 10.13
C VAL A 12 6.11 -0.37 9.71
N LEU A 13 7.29 -0.31 9.09
CA LEU A 13 7.88 0.94 8.62
C LEU A 13 7.01 1.57 7.52
N LEU A 14 6.52 0.72 6.60
CA LEU A 14 5.61 1.16 5.54
C LEU A 14 4.31 1.74 6.11
N LEU A 15 3.75 1.11 7.15
CA LEU A 15 2.55 1.63 7.83
C LEU A 15 2.81 3.01 8.44
N VAL A 16 3.92 3.21 9.13
CA VAL A 16 4.28 4.51 9.73
C VAL A 16 4.43 5.58 8.64
N CYS A 17 5.10 5.27 7.53
CA CYS A 17 5.23 6.21 6.42
C CYS A 17 3.89 6.54 5.76
N LEU A 18 3.01 5.55 5.61
CA LEU A 18 1.67 5.76 5.07
C LEU A 18 0.82 6.66 5.98
N GLU A 19 0.87 6.43 7.29
CA GLU A 19 0.15 7.27 8.25
C GLU A 19 0.65 8.71 8.25
N ALA A 20 1.98 8.91 8.22
CA ALA A 20 2.55 10.25 8.14
C ALA A 20 2.11 10.98 6.87
N ALA A 21 2.13 10.29 5.72
CA ALA A 21 1.71 10.87 4.44
C ALA A 21 0.20 11.18 4.41
N ILE A 22 -0.64 10.32 4.99
CA ILE A 22 -2.08 10.57 5.12
C ILE A 22 -2.30 11.83 5.95
N THR A 23 -1.72 11.91 7.15
CA THR A 23 -1.87 13.06 8.04
C THR A 23 -1.40 14.35 7.37
N GLU A 24 -0.23 14.34 6.73
CA GLU A 24 0.32 15.50 6.04
C GLU A 24 -0.63 16.00 4.93
N VAL A 25 -1.19 15.09 4.12
CA VAL A 25 -2.14 15.45 3.06
C VAL A 25 -3.46 15.96 3.63
N GLU A 26 -4.01 15.31 4.66
CA GLU A 26 -5.25 15.74 5.29
C GLU A 26 -5.11 17.14 5.91
N GLU A 27 -3.97 17.44 6.54
CA GLU A 27 -3.68 18.74 7.14
C GLU A 27 -3.43 19.84 6.10
N ILE A 28 -2.60 19.57 5.07
CA ILE A 28 -2.25 20.57 4.05
C ILE A 28 -3.48 20.95 3.23
N PHE A 29 -4.29 19.97 2.83
CA PHE A 29 -5.40 20.19 1.91
C PHE A 29 -6.74 20.33 2.63
N ASN A 30 -6.80 20.15 3.95
CA ASN A 30 -8.03 20.12 4.75
C ASN A 30 -9.08 19.16 4.15
N ILE A 31 -8.61 17.98 3.73
CA ILE A 31 -9.42 16.91 3.15
C ILE A 31 -9.36 15.67 4.03
N LYS A 32 -10.21 14.70 3.74
CA LYS A 32 -10.13 13.36 4.33
C LYS A 32 -9.70 12.36 3.26
N VAL A 33 -8.63 11.63 3.53
CA VAL A 33 -8.18 10.53 2.69
C VAL A 33 -9.07 9.33 2.97
N ILE A 34 -9.65 8.76 1.91
CA ILE A 34 -10.55 7.59 2.01
C ILE A 34 -9.97 6.36 1.32
N THR A 35 -8.89 6.52 0.54
CA THR A 35 -8.32 5.45 -0.26
C THR A 35 -6.82 5.60 -0.42
N VAL A 36 -6.09 4.49 -0.31
CA VAL A 36 -4.66 4.41 -0.61
C VAL A 36 -4.43 3.32 -1.64
N VAL A 37 -3.60 3.62 -2.64
CA VAL A 37 -3.19 2.67 -3.67
C VAL A 37 -1.70 2.39 -3.51
N THR A 38 -1.32 1.14 -3.22
CA THR A 38 0.10 0.74 -3.18
C THR A 38 0.33 -0.55 -3.96
N ASP A 39 1.58 -0.92 -4.19
CA ASP A 39 1.89 -2.23 -4.73
C ASP A 39 1.50 -3.37 -3.77
N SER A 40 1.28 -4.57 -4.30
CA SER A 40 0.82 -5.75 -3.56
C SER A 40 1.96 -6.68 -3.11
N SER A 41 3.22 -6.23 -3.14
CA SER A 41 4.34 -7.10 -2.77
C SER A 41 4.37 -7.36 -1.25
N GLY A 42 4.97 -8.47 -0.82
CA GLY A 42 4.69 -9.13 0.48
C GLY A 42 4.61 -8.25 1.75
N GLY A 43 5.43 -7.19 1.87
CA GLY A 43 5.36 -6.26 3.01
C GLY A 43 4.13 -5.35 3.02
N CYS A 44 3.60 -5.04 1.83
CA CYS A 44 2.45 -4.16 1.64
C CYS A 44 1.15 -4.82 2.09
N CYS A 45 0.96 -6.11 1.83
CA CYS A 45 -0.25 -6.83 2.25
C CYS A 45 -0.46 -6.79 3.78
N LYS A 46 0.61 -6.98 4.56
CA LYS A 46 0.54 -6.88 6.02
C LYS A 46 0.31 -5.44 6.50
N ALA A 47 0.90 -4.45 5.81
CA ALA A 47 0.65 -3.04 6.10
C ALA A 47 -0.82 -2.66 5.80
N HIS A 48 -1.40 -3.18 4.73
CA HIS A 48 -2.79 -2.98 4.35
C HIS A 48 -3.76 -3.52 5.40
N CYS A 49 -3.56 -4.77 5.84
CA CYS A 49 -4.38 -5.35 6.91
C CYS A 49 -4.31 -4.52 8.19
N ASN A 50 -3.12 -4.04 8.56
CA ASN A 50 -2.96 -3.20 9.74
C ASN A 50 -3.63 -1.81 9.57
N LEU A 51 -3.56 -1.22 8.38
CA LEU A 51 -4.21 0.05 8.07
C LEU A 51 -5.74 -0.09 8.14
N LEU A 52 -6.29 -1.16 7.55
CA LEU A 52 -7.73 -1.45 7.59
C LEU A 52 -8.24 -1.72 9.00
N ASN A 53 -7.45 -2.39 9.85
CA ASN A 53 -7.80 -2.62 11.25
C ASN A 53 -7.87 -1.31 12.06
N LYS A 54 -7.06 -0.30 11.71
CA LYS A 54 -7.01 0.99 12.40
C LYS A 54 -8.01 2.00 11.82
N TYR A 55 -8.24 1.93 10.52
CA TYR A 55 -9.13 2.82 9.78
C TYR A 55 -10.15 2.00 8.98
N LEU A 56 -11.22 1.58 9.65
CA LEU A 56 -12.28 0.75 9.05
C LEU A 56 -13.02 1.41 7.87
N TYR A 57 -12.83 2.72 7.67
CA TYR A 57 -13.41 3.49 6.56
C TYR A 57 -12.47 3.64 5.36
N PHE A 58 -11.23 3.15 5.45
CA PHE A 58 -10.28 3.22 4.35
C PHE A 58 -10.50 2.09 3.34
N VAL A 59 -10.37 2.43 2.07
CA VAL A 59 -10.24 1.44 0.99
C VAL A 59 -8.76 1.32 0.63
N VAL A 60 -8.24 0.09 0.62
CA VAL A 60 -6.86 -0.16 0.20
C VAL A 60 -6.87 -0.94 -1.10
N ILE A 61 -6.32 -0.35 -2.15
CA ILE A 61 -6.33 -0.91 -3.50
C ILE A 61 -4.91 -1.30 -3.90
N ASN A 62 -4.77 -2.48 -4.50
CA ASN A 62 -3.52 -2.90 -5.09
C ASN A 62 -3.33 -2.22 -6.46
N CYS A 63 -2.18 -1.59 -6.67
CA CYS A 63 -1.82 -0.94 -7.93
C CYS A 63 -2.00 -1.91 -9.12
N TYR A 64 -2.80 -1.50 -10.11
CA TYR A 64 -3.17 -2.30 -11.27
C TYR A 64 -1.96 -2.77 -12.07
N THR A 65 -0.93 -1.92 -12.22
CA THR A 65 0.33 -2.26 -12.89
C THR A 65 1.04 -3.43 -12.21
N HIS A 66 0.95 -3.54 -10.88
CA HIS A 66 1.54 -4.65 -10.14
C HIS A 66 0.68 -5.92 -10.25
N GLN A 67 -0.66 -5.78 -10.22
CA GLN A 67 -1.57 -6.91 -10.43
C GLN A 67 -1.40 -7.54 -11.82
N VAL A 68 -1.28 -6.72 -12.86
CA VAL A 68 -1.04 -7.18 -14.23
C VAL A 68 0.31 -7.89 -14.35
N HIS A 69 1.37 -7.33 -13.76
CA HIS A 69 2.69 -7.96 -13.78
C HIS A 69 2.70 -9.29 -13.01
N PHE A 70 2.08 -9.34 -11.83
CA PHE A 70 1.94 -10.58 -11.07
C PHE A 70 1.08 -11.60 -11.81
N CYS A 71 -0.02 -11.21 -12.42
CA CYS A 71 -0.90 -12.06 -13.24
C CYS A 71 -0.15 -12.65 -14.44
N ILE A 72 0.61 -11.85 -15.18
CA ILE A 72 1.42 -12.30 -16.32
C ILE A 72 2.49 -13.32 -15.87
N ILE A 73 3.11 -13.10 -14.71
CA ILE A 73 4.16 -13.98 -14.18
C ILE A 73 3.57 -15.27 -13.55
N SER A 74 2.42 -15.19 -12.88
CA SER A 74 1.86 -16.28 -12.07
C SER A 74 0.74 -17.06 -12.77
N GLY A 75 0.28 -16.62 -13.94
CA GLY A 75 -0.79 -17.24 -14.70
C GLY A 75 -2.18 -17.18 -14.05
N HIS A 76 -2.35 -16.41 -12.96
CA HIS A 76 -3.64 -16.25 -12.26
C HIS A 76 -4.46 -15.10 -12.84
N PRO A 77 -5.77 -15.28 -13.12
CA PRO A 77 -6.61 -14.22 -13.67
C PRO A 77 -6.80 -13.04 -12.69
N ILE A 78 -6.88 -11.83 -13.24
CA ILE A 78 -7.17 -10.61 -12.49
C ILE A 78 -8.66 -10.60 -12.14
N PHE A 79 -8.99 -10.62 -10.85
CA PHE A 79 -10.33 -10.30 -10.37
C PHE A 79 -10.34 -8.83 -9.93
N ILE A 80 -11.06 -8.01 -10.70
CA ILE A 80 -11.34 -6.59 -10.41
C ILE A 80 -12.67 -6.52 -9.67
#